data_AF-A0AAX6RTZ6-F1
#
_entry.id   AF-A0AAX6RTZ6-F1
#
_cell.length_a   1.000
_cell.length_b   1.000
_cell.length_c   1.000
_cell.angle_alpha   90.00
_cell.angle_beta   90.00
_cell.angle_gamma   90.00
#
_symmetry.space_group_name_H-M   'P 1'
#
loop_
_entity.id
_entity.type
_entity.pdbx_description
1 polymer ?
#
loop_
_entity_poly.entity_id
_entity_poly.type
_entity_poly.pdbx_seq_one_letter_code
_entity_poly.pdbx_strand_id
1 'polypeptide(L)'
;MTATAALLHVLLLLLAFGPDSSGAECLPVCDPKNGFCVDDVCRCQPGWQGDLCDQCVTFSGCVNGHCEEPGECICEDGWDGKLCNIDVRACTSTPCANNGTCMDLGSGHYECACVPGHSGKGCQKKDGPCVINGSPCQHGGTCVDDEGRASHASCLCPPGFSGNFCEIVANSCTPNPCENGGVCTDIGGDFRCRCPAGFIDKTCSRPVTTCTSSPCLNGGTCLQHTQGQAVCFTILGVLTGLVVLGTVIIIFINKCETWVSNLRYNNMLRKKKNLLLHYHNGEDMAVNIIFPERVNATTFDREAGEEEI
;
A
#
# COMPACT_ATOMS: atom_id res chain seq x y z
N MET A 1 -43.31 -76.18 -22.04
CA MET A 1 -41.91 -75.71 -22.08
C MET A 1 -41.49 -75.89 -23.54
N THR A 2 -41.33 -74.90 -24.41
CA THR A 2 -40.35 -73.81 -24.29
C THR A 2 -40.53 -72.74 -25.39
N ALA A 3 -41.75 -72.22 -25.62
CA ALA A 3 -41.90 -71.01 -26.45
C ALA A 3 -41.17 -69.79 -25.83
N THR A 4 -41.06 -69.77 -24.50
CA THR A 4 -40.27 -68.79 -23.74
C THR A 4 -38.76 -69.02 -23.82
N ALA A 5 -38.28 -70.24 -24.07
CA ALA A 5 -36.84 -70.49 -24.21
C ALA A 5 -36.31 -70.17 -25.61
N ALA A 6 -37.15 -70.33 -26.65
CA ALA A 6 -36.80 -69.92 -28.01
C ALA A 6 -36.69 -68.39 -28.14
N LEU A 7 -37.60 -67.64 -27.51
CA LEU A 7 -37.51 -66.17 -27.43
C LEU A 7 -36.31 -65.70 -26.59
N LEU A 8 -35.97 -66.40 -25.51
CA LEU A 8 -34.80 -66.06 -24.70
C LEU A 8 -33.48 -66.38 -25.43
N HIS A 9 -33.41 -67.45 -26.22
CA HIS A 9 -32.25 -67.75 -27.07
C HIS A 9 -32.10 -66.79 -28.26
N VAL A 10 -33.20 -66.37 -28.88
CA VAL A 10 -33.15 -65.35 -29.95
C VAL A 10 -32.78 -63.97 -29.37
N LEU A 11 -33.24 -63.62 -28.16
CA LEU A 11 -32.88 -62.39 -27.48
C LEU A 11 -31.42 -62.40 -26.97
N LEU A 12 -30.90 -63.56 -26.53
CA LEU A 12 -29.48 -63.73 -26.18
C LEU A 12 -28.55 -63.72 -27.41
N LEU A 13 -28.99 -64.22 -28.56
CA LEU A 13 -28.24 -64.13 -29.82
C LEU A 13 -28.21 -62.70 -30.37
N LEU A 14 -29.28 -61.91 -30.20
CA LEU A 14 -29.30 -60.50 -30.59
C LEU A 14 -28.48 -59.58 -29.67
N LEU A 15 -28.11 -60.03 -28.48
CA LEU A 15 -27.16 -59.34 -27.59
C LEU A 15 -25.72 -59.84 -27.73
N ALA A 16 -25.49 -60.94 -28.46
CA ALA A 16 -24.16 -61.50 -28.73
C ALA A 16 -23.56 -61.06 -30.08
N PHE A 17 -24.36 -60.46 -30.96
CA PHE A 17 -23.92 -59.83 -32.19
C PHE A 17 -24.28 -58.34 -32.15
N GLY A 18 -23.62 -57.60 -31.24
CA GLY A 18 -23.35 -56.19 -31.56
C GLY A 18 -22.58 -56.16 -32.89
N PRO A 19 -22.74 -55.13 -33.74
CA PRO A 19 -21.87 -55.01 -34.90
C PRO A 19 -20.44 -55.06 -34.38
N ASP A 20 -19.68 -56.05 -34.82
CA ASP A 20 -18.22 -56.04 -34.78
C ASP A 20 -17.77 -54.79 -35.52
N SER A 21 -17.71 -53.66 -34.81
CA SER A 21 -16.81 -52.55 -35.14
C SER A 21 -15.49 -52.83 -34.43
N SER A 22 -14.86 -53.95 -34.80
CA SER A 22 -13.42 -54.15 -34.65
C SER A 22 -12.69 -53.22 -35.64
N GLY A 23 -12.95 -51.92 -35.55
CA GLY A 23 -11.97 -50.92 -35.95
C GLY A 23 -11.25 -50.56 -34.66
N ALA A 24 -9.99 -50.96 -34.51
CA ALA A 24 -9.19 -50.53 -33.38
C ALA A 24 -9.26 -49.01 -33.29
N GLU A 25 -9.84 -48.47 -32.22
CA GLU A 25 -9.75 -47.04 -31.92
C GLU A 25 -8.37 -46.81 -31.30
N CYS A 26 -7.44 -46.23 -32.08
CA CYS A 26 -6.11 -45.90 -31.59
C CYS A 26 -6.20 -44.97 -30.37
N LEU A 27 -5.43 -45.27 -29.32
CA LEU A 27 -5.18 -44.35 -28.21
C LEU A 27 -3.67 -44.05 -28.15
N PRO A 28 -3.21 -42.82 -28.44
CA PRO A 28 -3.97 -41.61 -28.81
C PRO A 28 -4.63 -41.66 -30.19
N VAL A 29 -5.68 -40.85 -30.38
CA VAL A 29 -6.48 -40.82 -31.61
C VAL A 29 -5.71 -40.17 -32.74
N CYS A 30 -5.60 -40.86 -33.88
CA CYS A 30 -5.02 -40.33 -35.11
C CYS A 30 -5.87 -39.17 -35.67
N ASP A 31 -5.26 -38.25 -36.42
CA ASP A 31 -6.00 -37.23 -37.14
C ASP A 31 -7.01 -37.91 -38.10
N PRO A 32 -8.32 -37.60 -37.98
CA PRO A 32 -9.38 -38.32 -38.68
C PRO A 32 -9.43 -38.00 -40.18
N LYS A 33 -8.77 -36.93 -40.64
CA LYS A 33 -8.68 -36.57 -42.05
C LYS A 33 -7.41 -37.12 -42.67
N ASN A 34 -6.32 -37.14 -41.90
CA ASN A 34 -4.97 -37.33 -42.41
C ASN A 34 -4.37 -38.69 -42.08
N GLY A 35 -5.04 -39.54 -41.31
CA GLY A 35 -4.55 -40.87 -40.96
C GLY A 35 -5.67 -41.86 -40.64
N PHE A 36 -5.26 -43.12 -40.44
CA PHE A 36 -6.14 -44.19 -39.97
C PHE A 36 -5.38 -45.14 -39.04
N CYS A 37 -6.11 -45.81 -38.15
CA CYS A 37 -5.54 -46.71 -37.15
C CYS A 37 -5.35 -48.13 -37.70
N VAL A 38 -4.17 -48.72 -37.48
CA VAL A 38 -3.90 -50.15 -37.72
C VAL A 38 -3.03 -50.68 -36.59
N ASP A 39 -3.50 -51.70 -35.86
CA ASP A 39 -2.78 -52.36 -34.76
C ASP A 39 -2.23 -51.35 -33.72
N ASP A 40 -3.07 -50.41 -33.26
CA ASP A 40 -2.73 -49.31 -32.33
C ASP A 40 -1.62 -48.35 -32.79
N VAL A 41 -1.32 -48.32 -34.10
CA VAL A 41 -0.38 -47.38 -34.71
C VAL A 41 -1.09 -46.55 -35.79
N CYS A 42 -0.90 -45.23 -35.74
CA CYS A 42 -1.41 -44.34 -36.77
C CYS A 42 -0.64 -44.52 -38.07
N ARG A 43 -1.35 -44.85 -39.15
CA ARG A 43 -0.82 -44.86 -40.51
C ARG A 43 -1.31 -43.61 -41.23
N CYS A 44 -0.36 -42.76 -41.60
CA CYS A 44 -0.66 -41.47 -42.21
C CYS A 44 -0.96 -41.60 -43.70
N GLN A 45 -1.87 -40.75 -44.16
CA GLN A 45 -2.10 -40.53 -45.58
C GLN A 45 -0.87 -39.89 -46.24
N PRO A 46 -0.70 -40.04 -47.56
CA PRO A 46 0.42 -39.44 -48.28
C PRO A 46 0.52 -37.94 -48.01
N GLY A 47 1.69 -37.47 -47.59
CA GLY A 47 1.93 -36.07 -47.27
C GLY A 47 1.73 -35.68 -45.81
N TRP A 48 1.38 -36.63 -44.94
CA TRP A 48 1.27 -36.44 -43.49
C TRP A 48 2.23 -37.37 -42.74
N GLN A 49 2.69 -36.92 -41.57
CA GLN A 49 3.64 -37.60 -40.70
C GLN A 49 3.36 -37.27 -39.22
N GLY A 50 4.25 -37.76 -38.35
CA GLY A 50 4.09 -37.65 -36.91
C GLY A 50 3.28 -38.81 -36.34
N ASP A 51 3.37 -39.01 -35.02
CA ASP A 51 2.74 -40.14 -34.34
C ASP A 51 1.20 -40.11 -34.43
N LEU A 52 0.63 -38.93 -34.69
CA LEU A 52 -0.82 -38.69 -34.82
C LEU A 52 -1.26 -38.33 -36.24
N CYS A 53 -0.34 -38.27 -37.22
CA CYS A 53 -0.63 -37.81 -38.58
C CYS A 53 -1.17 -36.37 -38.68
N ASP A 54 -0.78 -35.52 -37.73
CA ASP A 54 -1.17 -34.12 -37.61
C ASP A 54 -0.12 -33.14 -38.18
N GLN A 55 1.04 -33.66 -38.61
CA GLN A 55 2.11 -32.87 -39.20
C GLN A 55 2.18 -33.10 -40.70
N CYS A 56 2.24 -32.03 -41.49
CA CYS A 56 2.50 -32.15 -42.92
C CYS A 56 3.94 -32.57 -43.18
N VAL A 57 4.14 -33.28 -44.29
CA VAL A 57 5.45 -33.60 -44.84
C VAL A 57 5.81 -32.49 -45.82
N THR A 58 6.94 -31.82 -45.58
CA THR A 58 7.46 -30.79 -46.48
C THR A 58 7.90 -31.39 -47.81
N PHE A 59 8.06 -30.54 -48.82
CA PHE A 59 8.62 -30.97 -50.11
C PHE A 59 9.97 -31.68 -49.91
N SER A 60 10.18 -32.79 -50.62
CA SER A 60 11.42 -33.56 -50.53
C SER A 60 12.65 -32.69 -50.81
N GLY A 61 13.51 -32.51 -49.80
CA GLY A 61 14.70 -31.67 -49.88
C GLY A 61 14.54 -30.26 -49.29
N CYS A 62 13.40 -29.96 -48.66
CA CYS A 62 13.23 -28.77 -47.84
C CYS A 62 14.24 -28.76 -46.69
N VAL A 63 15.06 -27.70 -46.59
CA VAL A 63 16.14 -27.63 -45.59
C VAL A 63 15.77 -26.73 -44.42
N ASN A 64 15.52 -25.44 -44.68
CA ASN A 64 15.18 -24.44 -43.66
C ASN A 64 13.77 -23.87 -43.90
N GLY A 65 12.78 -24.76 -43.89
CA GLY A 65 11.40 -24.39 -44.18
C GLY A 65 10.41 -25.33 -43.50
N HIS A 66 9.17 -24.86 -43.42
CA HIS A 66 8.03 -25.58 -42.87
C HIS A 66 6.93 -25.73 -43.93
N CYS A 67 5.84 -26.40 -43.59
CA CYS A 67 4.67 -26.53 -44.46
C CYS A 67 3.41 -26.13 -43.70
N GLU A 68 2.45 -25.55 -44.42
CA GLU A 68 1.07 -25.43 -43.97
C GLU A 68 0.21 -26.50 -44.67
N GLU A 69 0.50 -26.76 -45.96
CA GLU A 69 -0.07 -27.88 -46.70
C GLU A 69 0.99 -28.94 -47.11
N PRO A 70 0.61 -30.22 -47.22
CA PRO A 70 1.53 -31.27 -47.65
C PRO A 70 2.24 -30.99 -48.97
N GLY A 71 3.56 -31.17 -48.99
CA GLY A 71 4.38 -30.95 -50.19
C GLY A 71 4.80 -29.51 -50.43
N GLU A 72 4.53 -28.60 -49.49
CA GLU A 72 5.08 -27.25 -49.50
C GLU A 72 6.44 -27.16 -48.79
N CYS A 73 7.16 -26.07 -49.04
CA CYS A 73 8.37 -25.70 -48.32
C CYS A 73 8.39 -24.17 -48.23
N ILE A 74 7.74 -23.65 -47.18
CA ILE A 74 7.67 -22.24 -46.83
C ILE A 74 8.93 -21.90 -46.06
N CYS A 75 9.76 -21.02 -46.61
CA CYS A 75 11.06 -20.72 -46.04
C CYS A 75 10.94 -19.94 -44.74
N GLU A 76 11.79 -20.31 -43.79
CA GLU A 76 12.00 -19.52 -42.58
C GLU A 76 12.73 -18.22 -42.92
N ASP A 77 12.60 -17.23 -42.02
CA ASP A 77 13.22 -15.92 -42.19
C ASP A 77 14.73 -16.06 -42.49
N GLY A 78 15.16 -15.43 -43.58
CA GLY A 78 16.56 -15.45 -44.02
C GLY A 78 16.96 -16.60 -44.93
N TRP A 79 16.01 -17.43 -45.35
CA TRP A 79 16.19 -18.45 -46.38
C TRP A 79 15.30 -18.21 -47.59
N ASP A 80 15.77 -18.60 -48.76
CA ASP A 80 15.09 -18.45 -50.04
C ASP A 80 15.31 -19.69 -50.92
N GLY A 81 14.68 -19.70 -52.08
CA GLY A 81 14.62 -20.81 -53.02
C GLY A 81 13.49 -21.77 -52.71
N LYS A 82 13.10 -22.56 -53.72
CA LYS A 82 11.98 -23.53 -53.58
C LYS A 82 12.20 -24.61 -52.52
N LEU A 83 13.44 -24.80 -52.08
CA LEU A 83 13.84 -25.78 -51.08
C LEU A 83 14.40 -25.13 -49.80
N CYS A 84 14.31 -23.80 -49.70
CA CYS A 84 14.81 -23.02 -48.56
C CYS A 84 16.28 -23.34 -48.22
N ASN A 85 17.07 -23.50 -49.28
CA ASN A 85 18.48 -23.88 -49.24
C ASN A 85 19.39 -22.75 -49.72
N ILE A 86 18.83 -21.59 -50.05
CA ILE A 86 19.58 -20.40 -50.46
C ILE A 86 19.59 -19.43 -49.28
N ASP A 87 20.77 -19.09 -48.81
CA ASP A 87 20.95 -18.09 -47.76
C ASP A 87 20.68 -16.68 -48.33
N VAL A 88 19.75 -15.95 -47.71
CA VAL A 88 19.47 -14.57 -48.09
C VAL A 88 20.63 -13.68 -47.64
N ARG A 89 21.32 -13.07 -48.61
CA ARG A 89 22.38 -12.09 -48.33
C ARG A 89 21.77 -10.74 -47.94
N ALA A 90 21.60 -10.53 -46.65
CA ALA A 90 21.02 -9.32 -46.08
C ALA A 90 21.74 -8.03 -46.53
N CYS A 91 23.06 -8.06 -46.71
CA CYS A 91 23.83 -6.90 -47.15
C CYS A 91 23.51 -6.41 -48.57
N THR A 92 22.83 -7.21 -49.40
CA THR A 92 22.39 -6.78 -50.75
C THR A 92 21.39 -5.63 -50.71
N SER A 93 20.66 -5.49 -49.61
CA SER A 93 19.69 -4.41 -49.37
C SER A 93 20.32 -3.11 -48.83
N THR A 94 21.65 -3.06 -48.66
CA THR A 94 22.38 -1.93 -48.07
C THR A 94 21.82 -1.47 -46.72
N PRO A 95 21.71 -2.35 -45.71
CA PRO A 95 21.04 -2.04 -44.44
C PRO A 95 21.85 -1.10 -43.52
N CYS A 96 23.15 -0.92 -43.77
CA CYS A 96 24.02 -0.03 -42.99
C CYS A 96 23.99 1.40 -43.54
N ALA A 97 23.47 2.33 -42.76
CA ALA A 97 23.46 3.76 -43.05
C ALA A 97 24.85 4.40 -42.80
N ASN A 98 24.97 5.68 -43.16
CA ASN A 98 26.15 6.53 -42.88
C ASN A 98 27.49 5.89 -43.29
N ASN A 99 27.49 5.19 -44.42
CA ASN A 99 28.69 4.58 -44.99
C ASN A 99 29.33 3.49 -44.08
N GLY A 100 28.52 2.86 -43.21
CA GLY A 100 28.93 1.68 -42.45
C GLY A 100 29.22 0.48 -43.36
N THR A 101 30.14 -0.39 -42.92
CA THR A 101 30.50 -1.61 -43.67
C THR A 101 29.58 -2.75 -43.24
N CYS A 102 28.88 -3.36 -44.19
CA CYS A 102 27.98 -4.49 -43.94
C CYS A 102 28.71 -5.83 -44.05
N MET A 103 28.44 -6.73 -43.10
CA MET A 103 28.93 -8.12 -43.10
C MET A 103 27.74 -9.07 -42.99
N ASP A 104 27.59 -9.99 -43.94
CA ASP A 104 26.57 -11.05 -43.88
C ASP A 104 27.00 -12.09 -42.82
N LEU A 105 26.09 -12.42 -41.90
CA LEU A 105 26.30 -13.44 -40.87
C LEU A 105 25.65 -14.79 -41.23
N GLY A 106 24.93 -14.85 -42.36
CA GLY A 106 24.15 -15.99 -42.80
C GLY A 106 22.71 -15.98 -42.29
N SER A 107 21.87 -16.80 -42.91
CA SER A 107 20.43 -16.92 -42.66
C SER A 107 19.74 -15.56 -42.61
N GLY A 108 20.02 -14.66 -43.57
CA GLY A 108 19.42 -13.33 -43.59
C GLY A 108 19.88 -12.37 -42.48
N HIS A 109 20.85 -12.74 -41.66
CA HIS A 109 21.41 -11.88 -40.62
C HIS A 109 22.61 -11.09 -41.14
N TYR A 110 22.78 -9.89 -40.58
CA TYR A 110 23.90 -9.02 -40.89
C TYR A 110 24.39 -8.29 -39.65
N GLU A 111 25.63 -7.83 -39.73
CA GLU A 111 26.24 -6.91 -38.79
C GLU A 111 26.81 -5.69 -39.54
N CYS A 112 26.59 -4.50 -38.97
CA CYS A 112 27.15 -3.27 -39.50
C CYS A 112 28.32 -2.81 -38.65
N ALA A 113 29.51 -2.73 -39.26
CA ALA A 113 30.64 -2.02 -38.69
C ALA A 113 30.46 -0.51 -38.95
N CYS A 114 30.09 0.22 -37.91
CA CYS A 114 29.84 1.65 -38.01
C CYS A 114 31.13 2.46 -38.07
N VAL A 115 31.09 3.53 -38.86
CA VAL A 115 32.15 4.54 -38.88
C VAL A 115 32.17 5.32 -37.54
N PRO A 116 33.33 5.85 -37.11
CA PRO A 116 33.41 6.63 -35.87
C PRO A 116 32.38 7.77 -35.81
N GLY A 117 31.67 7.88 -34.69
CA GLY A 117 30.62 8.88 -34.48
C GLY A 117 29.22 8.44 -34.93
N HIS A 118 29.03 7.16 -35.24
CA HIS A 118 27.74 6.56 -35.55
C HIS A 118 27.54 5.23 -34.82
N SER A 119 26.29 4.95 -34.45
CA SER A 119 25.91 3.74 -33.73
C SER A 119 24.51 3.23 -34.11
N GLY A 120 24.12 2.11 -33.50
CA GLY A 120 22.88 1.39 -33.78
C GLY A 120 23.08 0.24 -34.77
N LYS A 121 22.09 -0.68 -34.84
CA LYS A 121 22.17 -1.91 -35.65
C LYS A 121 22.46 -1.65 -37.14
N GLY A 122 21.98 -0.53 -37.67
CA GLY A 122 22.22 -0.08 -39.04
C GLY A 122 23.04 1.20 -39.11
N CYS A 123 23.82 1.56 -38.09
CA CYS A 123 24.63 2.79 -38.03
C CYS A 123 23.84 4.10 -38.29
N GLN A 124 22.54 4.08 -38.05
CA GLN A 124 21.63 5.19 -38.35
C GLN A 124 21.68 6.30 -37.30
N LYS A 125 22.11 5.98 -36.07
CA LYS A 125 22.21 6.96 -34.99
C LYS A 125 23.52 7.70 -35.15
N LYS A 126 23.46 9.03 -35.07
CA LYS A 126 24.65 9.85 -34.93
C LYS A 126 24.99 9.91 -33.45
N ASP A 127 26.23 9.58 -33.11
CA ASP A 127 26.69 9.64 -31.73
C ASP A 127 26.71 11.09 -31.26
N GLY A 128 26.23 11.31 -30.05
CA GLY A 128 26.29 12.61 -29.42
C GLY A 128 27.63 12.86 -28.73
N PRO A 129 27.81 14.07 -28.18
CA PRO A 129 29.03 14.47 -27.50
C PRO A 129 29.42 13.56 -26.32
N CYS A 130 28.48 12.91 -25.64
CA CYS A 130 28.76 12.01 -24.51
C CYS A 130 29.59 10.77 -24.92
N VAL A 131 29.39 10.27 -26.13
CA VAL A 131 30.10 9.09 -26.65
C VAL A 131 31.39 9.51 -27.35
N ILE A 132 31.35 10.59 -28.14
CA ILE A 132 32.50 11.04 -28.93
C ILE A 132 33.60 11.65 -28.07
N ASN A 133 33.24 12.54 -27.13
CA ASN A 133 34.20 13.26 -26.27
C ASN A 133 34.36 12.62 -24.89
N GLY A 134 33.57 11.58 -24.59
CA GLY A 134 33.43 11.02 -23.26
C GLY A 134 32.50 11.84 -22.35
N SER A 135 32.17 11.28 -21.18
CA SER A 135 31.33 11.96 -20.19
C SER A 135 32.09 13.14 -19.53
N PRO A 136 31.59 14.38 -19.64
CA PRO A 136 32.14 15.54 -18.92
C PRO A 136 31.62 15.63 -17.47
N CYS A 137 30.72 14.74 -17.06
CA CYS A 137 30.03 14.81 -15.78
C CYS A 137 30.94 14.40 -14.62
N GLN A 138 30.99 15.22 -13.58
CA GLN A 138 31.75 14.96 -12.36
C GLN A 138 30.92 14.17 -11.34
N HIS A 139 31.59 13.67 -10.29
CA HIS A 139 30.96 13.05 -9.11
C HIS A 139 30.00 11.89 -9.42
N GLY A 140 30.21 11.18 -10.54
CA GLY A 140 29.36 10.06 -10.95
C GLY A 140 28.06 10.47 -11.65
N GLY A 141 27.98 11.70 -12.17
CA GLY A 141 26.85 12.12 -13.00
C GLY A 141 26.75 11.36 -14.32
N THR A 142 25.52 11.18 -14.79
CA THR A 142 25.22 10.48 -16.06
C THR A 142 25.12 11.50 -17.19
N CYS A 143 25.96 11.34 -18.23
CA CYS A 143 25.91 12.18 -19.42
C CYS A 143 24.70 11.82 -20.28
N VAL A 144 23.97 12.83 -20.73
CA VAL A 144 22.87 12.70 -21.68
C VAL A 144 23.06 13.68 -22.84
N ASP A 145 22.91 13.16 -24.05
CA ASP A 145 23.00 13.95 -25.27
C ASP A 145 21.71 14.76 -25.44
N ASP A 146 21.84 16.09 -25.63
CA ASP A 146 20.70 16.98 -25.88
C ASP A 146 20.28 16.83 -27.36
N GLU A 147 19.16 16.16 -27.63
CA GLU A 147 18.64 15.89 -28.99
C GLU A 147 18.46 17.19 -29.82
N GLY A 148 18.35 18.35 -29.18
CA GLY A 148 18.17 19.65 -29.85
C GLY A 148 19.45 20.40 -30.22
N ARG A 149 20.61 20.03 -29.66
CA ARG A 149 21.90 20.71 -29.90
C ARG A 149 23.02 19.68 -29.98
N ALA A 150 23.44 19.38 -31.21
CA ALA A 150 24.49 18.38 -31.51
C ALA A 150 25.85 18.60 -30.82
N SER A 151 26.07 19.75 -30.16
CA SER A 151 27.29 20.09 -29.42
C SER A 151 27.08 20.22 -27.90
N HIS A 152 25.88 19.95 -27.38
CA HIS A 152 25.56 20.15 -25.97
C HIS A 152 25.31 18.80 -25.29
N ALA A 153 26.24 18.42 -24.41
CA ALA A 153 26.04 17.36 -23.44
C ALA A 153 25.49 17.98 -22.15
N SER A 154 24.51 17.33 -21.52
CA SER A 154 24.03 17.71 -20.19
C SER A 154 24.22 16.55 -19.22
N CYS A 155 24.28 16.85 -17.92
CA CYS A 155 24.53 15.85 -16.90
C CYS A 155 23.32 15.69 -15.97
N LEU A 156 22.93 14.43 -15.74
CA LEU A 156 22.03 14.07 -14.65
C LEU A 156 22.87 13.90 -13.38
N CYS A 157 22.70 14.82 -12.44
CA CYS A 157 23.51 14.86 -11.23
C CYS A 157 22.96 13.95 -10.13
N PRO A 158 23.84 13.24 -9.40
CA PRO A 158 23.45 12.51 -8.20
C PRO A 158 22.95 13.46 -7.09
N PRO A 159 22.21 12.95 -6.10
CA PRO A 159 21.79 13.77 -4.95
C PRO A 159 22.98 14.46 -4.27
N GLY A 160 22.81 15.74 -3.95
CA GLY A 160 23.90 16.56 -3.37
C GLY A 160 24.85 17.19 -4.40
N PHE A 161 24.59 17.04 -5.70
CA PHE A 161 25.35 17.71 -6.75
C PHE A 161 24.42 18.48 -7.71
N SER A 162 24.91 19.59 -8.25
CA SER A 162 24.22 20.43 -9.22
C SER A 162 25.22 21.11 -10.17
N GLY A 163 24.74 21.96 -11.07
CA GLY A 163 25.54 22.55 -12.14
C GLY A 163 25.39 21.77 -13.45
N ASN A 164 25.99 22.29 -14.52
CA ASN A 164 25.84 21.70 -15.86
C ASN A 164 26.61 20.38 -16.01
N PHE A 165 27.68 20.22 -15.22
CA PHE A 165 28.57 19.06 -15.22
C PHE A 165 28.65 18.41 -13.83
N CYS A 166 27.68 18.67 -12.95
CA CYS A 166 27.67 18.18 -11.57
C CYS A 166 28.91 18.60 -10.76
N GLU A 167 29.48 19.74 -11.12
CA GLU A 167 30.66 20.35 -10.52
C GLU A 167 30.34 21.04 -9.18
N ILE A 168 29.07 21.42 -8.98
CA ILE A 168 28.63 22.11 -7.78
C ILE A 168 28.23 21.05 -6.77
N VAL A 169 28.96 20.95 -5.66
CA VAL A 169 28.49 20.23 -4.49
C VAL A 169 27.37 21.06 -3.87
N ALA A 170 26.13 20.59 -4.02
CA ALA A 170 24.97 21.24 -3.42
C ALA A 170 25.11 21.11 -1.90
N ASN A 171 25.60 22.18 -1.27
CA ASN A 171 25.69 22.25 0.17
C ASN A 171 24.27 22.32 0.74
N SER A 172 23.82 21.23 1.36
CA SER A 172 22.48 21.14 1.96
C SER A 172 22.26 22.17 3.09
N CYS A 173 23.31 22.87 3.54
CA CYS A 173 23.27 23.99 4.47
C CYS A 173 23.15 25.37 3.81
N THR A 174 22.94 25.46 2.49
CA THR A 174 22.77 26.74 1.79
C THR A 174 21.52 26.75 0.92
N PRO A 175 20.48 27.55 1.29
CA PRO A 175 20.39 28.37 2.50
C PRO A 175 20.32 27.52 3.77
N ASN A 176 20.76 28.07 4.92
CA ASN A 176 20.82 27.31 6.19
C ASN A 176 19.42 26.84 6.61
N PRO A 177 19.15 25.52 6.62
CA PRO A 177 17.84 24.99 6.99
C PRO A 177 17.62 24.92 8.51
N CYS A 178 18.65 25.20 9.31
CA CYS A 178 18.57 25.18 10.76
C CYS A 178 18.10 26.53 11.31
N GLU A 179 16.92 26.53 11.91
CA GLU A 179 16.30 27.67 12.58
C GLU A 179 16.88 27.90 13.98
N ASN A 180 16.51 29.04 14.59
CA ASN A 180 16.82 29.39 15.99
C ASN A 180 18.32 29.31 16.37
N GLY A 181 19.22 29.51 15.40
CA GLY A 181 20.67 29.46 15.62
C GLY A 181 21.26 28.04 15.65
N GLY A 182 20.56 27.05 15.09
CA GLY A 182 21.10 25.71 14.89
C GLY A 182 22.33 25.69 13.99
N VAL A 183 23.32 24.85 14.34
CA VAL A 183 24.53 24.66 13.53
C VAL A 183 24.27 23.58 12.49
N CYS A 184 24.30 23.95 11.21
CA CYS A 184 24.11 23.00 10.11
C CYS A 184 25.41 22.25 9.79
N THR A 185 25.28 20.95 9.51
CA THR A 185 26.34 20.13 8.92
C THR A 185 25.78 19.41 7.71
N ASP A 186 26.41 19.60 6.56
CA ASP A 186 26.09 18.87 5.34
C ASP A 186 26.59 17.42 5.47
N ILE A 187 25.73 16.48 5.12
CA ILE A 187 26.02 15.04 5.18
C ILE A 187 25.93 14.37 3.79
N GLY A 188 25.92 15.16 2.71
CA GLY A 188 25.94 14.67 1.33
C GLY A 188 24.55 14.25 0.86
N GLY A 189 23.83 15.16 0.20
CA GLY A 189 22.44 14.96 -0.24
C GLY A 189 21.38 15.10 0.85
N ASP A 190 21.79 15.31 2.11
CA ASP A 190 20.93 15.69 3.24
C ASP A 190 21.71 16.59 4.21
N PHE A 191 21.02 17.19 5.19
CA PHE A 191 21.60 18.02 6.24
C PHE A 191 21.27 17.51 7.64
N ARG A 192 22.13 17.86 8.60
CA ARG A 192 21.88 17.64 10.03
C ARG A 192 22.05 18.94 10.81
N CYS A 193 21.01 19.33 11.53
CA CYS A 193 21.06 20.46 12.44
C CYS A 193 21.43 20.01 13.85
N ARG A 194 22.44 20.66 14.44
CA ARG A 194 22.71 20.57 15.88
C ARG A 194 21.95 21.70 16.58
N CYS A 195 20.84 21.34 17.24
CA CYS A 195 19.97 22.31 17.88
C CYS A 195 20.54 22.88 19.18
N PRO A 196 20.37 24.19 19.42
CA PRO A 196 20.66 24.78 20.72
C PRO A 196 19.69 24.26 21.78
N ALA A 197 20.08 24.39 23.05
CA ALA A 197 19.27 23.96 24.17
C ALA A 197 17.87 24.61 24.13
N GLY A 198 16.82 23.81 24.29
CA GLY A 198 15.44 24.28 24.24
C GLY A 198 14.76 24.17 22.87
N PHE A 199 15.44 23.68 21.83
CA PHE A 199 14.83 23.37 20.52
C PHE A 199 15.03 21.91 20.13
N ILE A 200 14.11 21.38 19.35
CA ILE A 200 14.08 19.98 18.87
C ILE A 200 13.63 19.96 17.40
N ASP A 201 13.58 18.77 16.80
CA ASP A 201 13.29 18.47 15.38
C ASP A 201 14.51 18.59 14.43
N LYS A 202 14.32 18.24 13.15
CA LYS A 202 15.41 18.20 12.14
C LYS A 202 15.91 19.61 11.77
N THR A 203 15.10 20.65 11.96
CA THR A 203 15.38 22.04 11.59
C THR A 203 15.51 22.96 12.81
N CYS A 204 15.43 22.44 14.03
CA CYS A 204 15.45 23.19 15.29
C CYS A 204 14.32 24.24 15.38
N SER A 205 13.19 24.00 14.72
CA SER A 205 12.10 24.96 14.65
C SER A 205 11.19 24.87 15.87
N ARG A 206 11.04 23.67 16.45
CA ARG A 206 10.11 23.43 17.55
C ARG A 206 10.77 23.61 18.92
N PRO A 207 10.18 24.38 19.84
CA PRO A 207 10.69 24.46 21.20
C PRO A 207 10.47 23.16 21.97
N VAL A 208 11.38 22.83 22.87
CA VAL A 208 11.24 21.74 23.83
C VAL A 208 10.19 22.17 24.85
N THR A 209 9.02 21.56 24.78
CA THR A 209 7.97 21.76 25.80
C THR A 209 8.19 20.81 26.97
N THR A 210 7.74 21.21 28.17
CA THR A 210 7.90 20.41 29.38
C THR A 210 7.35 18.99 29.19
N CYS A 211 6.23 18.81 28.48
CA CYS A 211 5.66 17.49 28.22
C CYS A 211 6.45 16.61 27.22
N THR A 212 7.32 17.18 26.39
CA THR A 212 8.14 16.40 25.43
C THR A 212 9.23 15.59 26.13
N SER A 213 9.66 16.03 27.32
CA SER A 213 10.61 15.29 28.16
C SER A 213 9.97 14.13 28.96
N SER A 214 8.69 13.83 28.73
CA SER A 214 7.90 12.85 29.48
C SER A 214 8.06 12.96 31.00
N PRO A 215 7.85 14.14 31.60
CA PRO A 215 8.10 14.38 33.02
C PRO A 215 7.10 13.66 33.94
N CYS A 216 5.96 13.20 33.40
CA CYS A 216 4.93 12.50 34.16
C CYS A 216 5.29 11.01 34.31
N LEU A 217 5.62 10.61 35.53
CA LEU A 217 5.90 9.21 35.88
C LEU A 217 4.60 8.39 35.99
N ASN A 218 4.74 7.06 36.03
CA ASN A 218 3.64 6.10 36.23
C ASN A 218 2.51 6.18 35.18
N GLY A 219 2.84 6.54 33.93
CA GLY A 219 1.87 6.61 32.84
C GLY A 219 0.86 7.76 32.95
N GLY A 220 1.18 8.79 33.74
CA GLY A 220 0.35 9.99 33.85
C GLY A 220 0.26 10.77 32.53
N THR A 221 -0.91 11.34 32.25
CA THR A 221 -1.11 12.20 31.08
C THR A 221 -0.53 13.58 31.37
N CYS A 222 0.32 14.09 30.48
CA CYS A 222 0.91 15.42 30.58
C CYS A 222 0.10 16.44 29.79
N LEU A 223 -0.27 17.54 30.44
CA LEU A 223 -0.80 18.74 29.77
C LEU A 223 0.16 19.92 29.95
N GLN A 224 0.41 20.62 28.85
CA GLN A 224 1.24 21.81 28.84
C GLN A 224 0.43 22.99 29.38
N HIS A 225 0.87 23.57 30.51
CA HIS A 225 0.31 24.81 31.04
C HIS A 225 0.99 26.03 30.39
N THR A 226 0.26 27.12 30.24
CA THR A 226 0.68 28.35 29.52
C THR A 226 1.87 29.08 30.18
N GLN A 227 2.23 28.72 31.42
CA GLN A 227 3.39 29.26 32.15
C GLN A 227 4.65 28.37 32.05
N GLY A 228 4.70 27.42 31.11
CA GLY A 228 5.87 26.54 30.95
C GLY A 228 5.99 25.46 32.03
N GLN A 229 4.92 25.17 32.76
CA GLN A 229 4.84 24.05 33.70
C GLN A 229 4.09 22.88 33.06
N ALA A 230 4.55 21.65 33.34
CA ALA A 230 3.81 20.44 33.02
C ALA A 230 2.86 20.11 34.16
N VAL A 231 1.59 19.86 33.84
CA VAL A 231 0.60 19.35 34.79
C VAL A 231 0.36 17.88 34.46
N CYS A 232 0.61 17.01 35.44
CA CYS A 232 0.45 15.58 35.33
C CYS A 232 -0.81 15.13 36.08
N PHE A 233 -1.63 14.29 35.45
CA PHE A 233 -2.79 13.68 36.10
C PHE A 233 -2.92 12.21 35.69
N THR A 234 -3.47 11.43 36.61
CA THR A 234 -3.89 10.05 36.35
C THR A 234 -5.40 10.02 36.17
N ILE A 235 -5.90 9.03 35.40
CA ILE A 235 -7.34 8.82 35.22
C ILE A 235 -8.03 8.62 36.59
N LEU A 236 -7.37 7.89 37.50
CA LEU A 236 -7.84 7.70 38.88
C LEU A 236 -7.97 9.03 39.63
N GLY A 237 -6.98 9.93 39.53
CA GLY A 237 -7.01 11.24 40.18
C GLY A 237 -8.16 12.14 39.71
N VAL A 238 -8.43 12.14 38.40
CA VAL A 238 -9.56 12.90 37.83
C VAL A 238 -10.90 12.33 38.32
N LEU A 239 -11.06 11.01 38.32
CA LEU A 239 -12.28 10.36 38.82
C LEU A 239 -12.50 10.61 40.31
N THR A 240 -11.45 10.53 41.13
CA THR A 240 -11.56 10.87 42.55
C THR A 240 -11.94 12.33 42.78
N GLY A 241 -11.39 13.26 41.98
CA GLY A 241 -11.73 14.68 42.07
C GLY A 241 -13.20 14.96 41.74
N LEU A 242 -13.74 14.31 40.71
CA LEU A 242 -15.16 14.43 40.34
C LEU A 242 -16.08 13.83 41.40
N VAL A 243 -15.71 12.71 42.01
CA VAL A 243 -16.47 12.11 43.11
C VAL A 243 -16.50 13.04 44.33
N VAL A 244 -15.35 13.59 44.73
CA VAL A 244 -15.28 14.55 45.85
C VAL A 244 -16.13 15.79 45.56
N LEU A 245 -16.00 16.39 44.38
CA LEU A 245 -16.84 17.53 43.99
C LEU A 245 -18.34 17.17 44.01
N GLY A 246 -18.71 15.99 43.51
CA GLY A 246 -20.08 15.49 43.57
C GLY A 246 -20.59 15.35 45.01
N THR A 247 -19.81 14.76 45.91
CA THR A 247 -20.20 14.60 47.33
C THR A 247 -20.34 15.95 48.03
N VAL A 248 -19.45 16.90 47.76
CA VAL A 248 -19.53 18.26 48.31
C VAL A 248 -20.80 18.96 47.82
N ILE A 249 -21.11 18.89 46.52
CA ILE A 249 -22.33 19.46 45.95
C ILE A 249 -23.57 18.84 46.60
N ILE A 250 -23.63 17.51 46.79
CA ILE A 250 -24.74 16.83 47.46
C ILE A 250 -24.90 17.31 48.91
N ILE A 251 -23.80 17.46 49.66
CA ILE A 251 -23.85 18.00 51.03
C ILE A 251 -24.43 19.41 51.04
N PHE A 252 -24.04 20.26 50.08
CA PHE A 252 -24.59 21.62 49.95
C PHE A 252 -26.08 21.61 49.60
N ILE A 253 -26.52 20.72 48.70
CA ILE A 253 -27.94 20.56 48.35
C ILE A 253 -28.74 20.11 49.59
N ASN A 254 -28.25 19.10 50.33
CA ASN A 254 -28.91 18.60 51.54
C ASN A 254 -28.98 19.66 52.66
N LYS A 255 -27.92 20.47 52.84
CA LYS A 255 -27.95 21.64 53.75
C LYS A 255 -28.95 22.70 53.28
N CYS A 256 -29.13 22.88 51.98
CA CYS A 256 -30.12 23.79 51.42
C CYS A 256 -31.55 23.30 51.68
N GLU A 257 -31.84 22.01 51.46
CA GLU A 257 -33.17 21.43 51.71
C GLU A 257 -33.58 21.47 53.19
N THR A 258 -32.63 21.18 54.10
CA THR A 258 -32.86 21.29 55.55
C THR A 258 -33.11 22.74 55.97
N TRP A 259 -32.38 23.70 55.40
CA TRP A 259 -32.61 25.13 55.64
C TRP A 259 -33.99 25.59 55.15
N VAL A 260 -34.40 25.18 53.94
CA VAL A 260 -35.74 25.48 53.39
C VAL A 260 -36.85 24.87 54.25
N SER A 261 -36.66 23.64 54.73
CA SER A 261 -37.62 22.96 55.61
C SER A 261 -37.78 23.69 56.96
N ASN A 262 -36.67 24.17 57.54
CA ASN A 262 -36.67 24.96 58.77
C ASN A 262 -37.39 26.32 58.56
N LEU A 263 -37.18 26.97 57.42
CA LEU A 263 -37.92 28.19 57.03
C LEU A 263 -39.43 27.96 56.91
N ARG A 264 -39.85 26.85 56.28
CA ARG A 264 -41.28 26.48 56.19
C ARG A 264 -41.88 26.22 57.57
N TYR A 265 -41.15 25.51 58.45
CA TYR A 265 -41.57 25.27 59.82
C TYR A 265 -41.74 26.57 60.62
N ASN A 266 -40.77 27.49 60.55
CA ASN A 266 -40.85 28.79 61.23
C ASN A 266 -41.99 29.68 60.69
N ASN A 267 -42.26 29.62 59.39
CA ASN A 267 -43.40 30.33 58.79
C ASN A 267 -44.75 29.73 59.23
N MET A 268 -44.86 28.41 59.39
CA MET A 268 -46.04 27.75 59.97
C MET A 268 -46.26 28.19 61.42
N LEU A 269 -45.20 28.24 62.24
CA LEU A 269 -45.29 28.77 63.62
C LEU A 269 -45.73 30.23 63.66
N ARG A 270 -45.23 31.09 62.76
CA ARG A 270 -45.68 32.48 62.64
C ARG A 270 -47.16 32.58 62.25
N LYS A 271 -47.63 31.78 61.30
CA LYS A 271 -49.07 31.73 60.94
C LYS A 271 -49.93 31.28 62.11
N LYS A 272 -49.49 30.27 62.88
CA LYS A 272 -50.19 29.81 64.08
C LYS A 272 -50.23 30.89 65.18
N LYS A 273 -49.15 31.65 65.35
CA LYS A 273 -49.08 32.79 66.29
C LYS A 273 -50.02 33.94 65.87
N ASN A 274 -50.11 34.25 64.57
CA ASN A 274 -51.04 35.27 64.05
C ASN A 274 -52.52 34.85 64.14
N LEU A 275 -52.82 33.55 63.96
CA LEU A 275 -54.17 33.01 64.18
C LEU A 275 -54.58 33.10 65.66
N LEU A 276 -53.67 32.84 66.59
CA LEU A 276 -53.91 33.03 68.03
C LEU A 276 -54.12 34.51 68.41
N LEU A 277 -53.45 35.44 67.73
CA LEU A 277 -53.68 36.89 67.92
C LEU A 277 -55.05 37.35 67.40
N HIS A 278 -55.54 36.77 66.29
CA HIS A 278 -56.89 37.05 65.82
C HIS A 278 -57.98 36.49 66.73
N TYR A 279 -57.73 35.37 67.41
CA TYR A 279 -58.65 34.79 68.39
C TYR A 279 -58.83 35.69 69.62
N HIS A 280 -57.84 36.52 69.97
CA HIS A 280 -57.91 37.39 71.15
C HIS A 280 -58.62 38.75 70.94
N ASN A 281 -59.09 39.08 69.73
CA ASN A 281 -59.63 40.40 69.39
C ASN A 281 -61.13 40.42 69.00
N GLY A 282 -61.93 39.42 69.42
CA GLY A 282 -63.39 39.45 69.29
C GLY A 282 -64.06 38.69 70.44
N GLU A 283 -64.59 39.46 71.40
CA GLU A 283 -65.53 39.15 72.49
C GLU A 283 -65.37 37.84 73.29
N ASP A 284 -65.27 37.98 74.62
CA ASP A 284 -65.11 36.92 75.62
C ASP A 284 -65.95 35.66 75.36
N MET A 285 -65.31 34.50 75.16
CA MET A 285 -65.72 33.21 75.77
C MET A 285 -64.52 32.23 75.78
N ALA A 286 -64.26 31.65 76.96
CA ALA A 286 -63.12 30.80 77.28
C ALA A 286 -63.10 29.44 76.54
N VAL A 287 -61.91 28.98 76.10
CA VAL A 287 -61.63 27.55 75.93
C VAL A 287 -60.19 27.22 76.36
N ASN A 288 -60.09 26.11 77.09
CA ASN A 288 -58.93 25.55 77.78
C ASN A 288 -57.80 25.04 76.88
N ILE A 289 -56.60 25.11 77.45
CA ILE A 289 -55.24 24.71 77.03
C ILE A 289 -55.13 23.26 76.54
N ILE A 290 -54.30 22.97 75.52
CA ILE A 290 -53.30 21.86 75.55
C ILE A 290 -52.01 22.26 74.80
N PHE A 291 -50.89 22.33 75.51
CA PHE A 291 -49.52 22.35 74.96
C PHE A 291 -49.05 20.91 74.67
N PRO A 292 -48.19 20.70 73.66
CA PRO A 292 -47.14 19.70 73.74
C PRO A 292 -45.77 20.38 73.90
N GLU A 293 -44.99 19.83 74.82
CA GLU A 293 -43.67 20.27 75.24
C GLU A 293 -42.60 20.25 74.14
N ARG A 294 -41.56 21.06 74.39
CA ARG A 294 -40.31 21.15 73.63
C ARG A 294 -39.73 19.78 73.31
N VAL A 295 -39.20 19.62 72.10
CA VAL A 295 -38.10 18.69 71.85
C VAL A 295 -36.84 19.50 71.61
N ASN A 296 -35.87 19.31 72.51
CA ASN A 296 -34.58 19.97 72.61
C ASN A 296 -33.72 19.75 71.36
N ALA A 297 -33.07 20.81 70.89
CA ALA A 297 -31.91 20.74 70.01
C ALA A 297 -30.64 20.61 70.86
N THR A 298 -30.34 19.40 71.32
CA THR A 298 -29.02 19.06 71.88
C THR A 298 -28.70 17.63 71.49
N THR A 299 -27.95 17.48 70.40
CA THR A 299 -26.94 16.43 70.15
C THR A 299 -26.42 16.64 68.72
N PHE A 300 -25.33 17.39 68.59
CA PHE A 300 -24.34 17.17 67.54
C PHE A 300 -22.98 17.58 68.11
N ASP A 301 -22.44 16.61 68.85
CA ASP A 301 -21.06 16.19 69.03
C ASP A 301 -19.94 17.22 68.98
N ARG A 302 -19.26 17.28 70.13
CA ARG A 302 -17.87 17.65 70.30
C ARG A 302 -17.07 16.35 70.34
N GLU A 303 -16.31 16.05 69.30
CA GLU A 303 -15.07 15.28 69.40
C GLU A 303 -14.21 15.54 68.17
N ALA A 304 -13.30 16.50 68.33
CA ALA A 304 -12.04 16.51 67.62
C ALA A 304 -11.10 15.61 68.44
N GLY A 305 -10.54 14.59 67.79
CA GLY A 305 -9.40 13.81 68.26
C GLY A 305 -8.20 14.11 67.37
N GLU A 306 -7.10 14.46 68.04
CA GLU A 306 -5.70 14.65 67.62
C GLU A 306 -5.18 13.45 66.77
N GLU A 307 -4.05 13.42 66.06
CA GLU A 307 -2.72 14.01 66.23
C GLU A 307 -1.86 13.71 64.96
N GLU A 308 -0.59 14.10 65.00
CA GLU A 308 0.46 14.21 63.95
C GLU A 308 0.82 13.00 63.05
N ILE A 309 1.53 13.37 61.96
CA ILE A 309 2.35 12.62 60.95
C ILE A 309 1.61 12.02 59.74
#